data_AF-A0A370TXG6-F1
#
_entry.id   AF-A0A370TXG6-F1
#
_cell.length_a   1.000
_cell.length_b   1.000
_cell.length_c   1.000
_cell.angle_alpha   90.00
_cell.angle_beta   90.00
_cell.angle_gamma   90.00
#
_symmetry.space_group_name_H-M   'P 1'
#
loop_
_entity.id
_entity.type
_entity.pdbx_description
1 polymer ?
#
loop_
_entity_poly.entity_id
_entity_poly.type
_entity_poly.pdbx_seq_one_letter_code
_entity_poly.pdbx_strand_id
1 'polypeptide(L)'
;MSLLGDDTLGGNSDHLRFREFIAGEQCDNDELEYFNQTLDYCYNTMTEATEYALFLDLNIRDIQCFNVETWFEHGADLSASAIVEFRRVSGVRHIASKTLTAIISRSRYQPILQLIFSSNLFDLATRGAAYIKPRQYLAIALAESDLDMDQIRDGITMLLRFKSARYMDLADTDHGREVRNNREVVRHRDIFHTTIEKLRNRL
;
A
#
# COMPACT_ATOMS: atom_id res chain seq x y z
N MET A 1 7.89 9.67 -12.24
CA MET A 1 7.01 9.08 -11.22
C MET A 1 5.71 8.66 -11.88
N SER A 2 5.26 7.42 -11.69
CA SER A 2 3.93 7.00 -12.14
C SER A 2 3.08 6.62 -10.94
N LEU A 3 1.92 7.26 -10.78
CA LEU A 3 0.91 6.91 -9.79
C LEU A 3 0.30 5.50 -10.03
N LEU A 4 0.52 4.92 -11.20
CA LEU A 4 -0.17 3.71 -11.68
C LEU A 4 0.53 2.39 -11.35
N GLY A 5 1.55 2.38 -10.50
CA GLY A 5 2.33 1.16 -10.23
C GLY A 5 3.69 1.11 -10.94
N ASP A 6 4.29 -0.06 -10.98
CA ASP A 6 5.59 -0.35 -11.59
C ASP A 6 5.37 -0.93 -13.00
N ASP A 7 6.21 -0.54 -13.96
CA ASP A 7 6.21 -1.07 -15.34
C ASP A 7 6.61 -2.55 -15.42
N THR A 8 7.22 -3.09 -14.36
CA THR A 8 7.86 -4.40 -14.39
C THR A 8 7.04 -5.55 -13.79
N LEU A 9 5.93 -5.27 -13.10
CA LEU A 9 5.21 -6.27 -12.27
C LEU A 9 3.81 -6.68 -12.75
N GLY A 10 3.40 -6.27 -13.95
CA GLY A 10 2.17 -6.72 -14.60
C GLY A 10 2.11 -6.16 -16.01
N GLY A 11 1.56 -6.92 -16.97
CA GLY A 11 1.47 -6.51 -18.37
C GLY A 11 0.86 -5.12 -18.50
N ASN A 12 1.70 -4.12 -18.74
CA ASN A 12 1.39 -2.72 -18.50
C ASN A 12 0.84 -2.03 -19.74
N SER A 13 -0.17 -2.63 -20.38
CA SER A 13 -0.93 -1.95 -21.44
C SER A 13 -1.48 -0.61 -20.97
N ASP A 14 -1.82 -0.52 -19.69
CA ASP A 14 -2.51 0.63 -19.12
C ASP A 14 -1.57 1.81 -18.86
N HIS A 15 -0.30 1.57 -18.47
CA HIS A 15 0.70 2.65 -18.37
C HIS A 15 1.11 3.15 -19.75
N LEU A 16 1.25 2.25 -20.72
CA LEU A 16 1.57 2.63 -22.09
C LEU A 16 0.47 3.53 -22.66
N ARG A 17 -0.79 3.09 -22.57
CA ARG A 17 -1.95 3.89 -23.01
C ARG A 17 -2.09 5.21 -22.25
N PHE A 18 -1.82 5.22 -20.94
CA PHE A 18 -1.85 6.46 -20.16
C PHE A 18 -0.75 7.45 -20.58
N ARG A 19 0.45 6.95 -20.92
CA ARG A 19 1.54 7.79 -21.46
C ARG A 19 1.20 8.33 -22.84
N GLU A 20 0.62 7.50 -23.71
CA GLU A 20 0.13 7.91 -25.04
C GLU A 20 -0.94 9.01 -24.90
N PHE A 21 -1.90 8.84 -23.99
CA PHE A 21 -2.89 9.87 -23.67
C PHE A 21 -2.25 11.19 -23.19
N ILE A 22 -1.31 11.15 -22.24
CA ILE A 22 -0.58 12.35 -21.80
C ILE A 22 0.22 13.00 -22.94
N ALA A 23 0.72 12.20 -23.88
CA ALA A 23 1.43 12.68 -25.07
C ALA A 23 0.49 13.34 -26.11
N GLY A 24 -0.83 13.31 -25.89
CA GLY A 24 -1.83 13.95 -26.73
C GLY A 24 -2.51 13.02 -27.73
N GLU A 25 -2.31 11.70 -27.62
CA GLU A 25 -3.04 10.72 -28.44
C GLU A 25 -4.53 10.73 -28.10
N GLN A 26 -5.36 10.45 -29.12
CA GLN A 26 -6.80 10.34 -28.92
C GLN A 26 -7.13 9.11 -28.06
N CYS A 27 -7.97 9.35 -27.06
CA CYS A 27 -8.43 8.36 -26.10
C CYS A 27 -9.95 8.40 -26.12
N ASP A 28 -10.60 7.23 -26.11
CA ASP A 28 -12.06 7.18 -26.10
C ASP A 28 -12.63 7.49 -24.69
N ASN A 29 -13.93 7.73 -24.60
CA ASN A 29 -14.56 8.09 -23.33
C ASN A 29 -14.48 6.97 -22.27
N ASP A 30 -14.50 5.70 -22.70
CA ASP A 30 -14.47 4.56 -21.79
C ASP A 30 -13.06 4.42 -21.18
N GLU A 31 -12.02 4.67 -21.98
CA GLU A 31 -10.63 4.72 -21.54
C GLU A 31 -10.36 5.92 -20.61
N LEU A 32 -10.92 7.10 -20.91
CA LEU A 32 -10.84 8.27 -20.04
C LEU A 32 -11.50 8.02 -18.68
N GLU A 33 -12.69 7.41 -18.67
CA GLU A 33 -13.38 7.01 -17.45
C GLU A 33 -12.54 6.00 -16.66
N TYR A 34 -11.97 5.00 -17.35
CA TYR A 34 -11.07 4.03 -16.73
C TYR A 34 -9.85 4.68 -16.08
N PHE A 35 -9.18 5.61 -16.77
CA PHE A 35 -8.04 6.33 -16.21
C PHE A 35 -8.44 7.18 -15.01
N ASN A 36 -9.56 7.89 -15.09
CA ASN A 36 -10.03 8.71 -13.98
C ASN A 36 -10.31 7.87 -12.74
N GLN A 37 -11.09 6.79 -12.88
CA GLN A 37 -11.36 5.86 -11.78
C GLN A 37 -10.09 5.23 -11.21
N THR A 38 -9.11 4.95 -12.07
CA THR A 38 -7.83 4.37 -11.65
C THR A 38 -6.98 5.37 -10.87
N LEU A 39 -6.91 6.62 -11.31
CA LEU A 39 -6.21 7.68 -10.61
C LEU A 39 -6.86 7.99 -9.27
N ASP A 40 -8.19 8.10 -9.23
CA ASP A 40 -8.95 8.29 -7.99
C ASP A 40 -8.69 7.14 -7.01
N TYR A 41 -8.69 5.90 -7.51
CA TYR A 41 -8.39 4.73 -6.70
C TYR A 41 -6.96 4.77 -6.13
N CYS A 42 -5.95 5.04 -6.97
CA CYS A 42 -4.56 5.16 -6.54
C CYS A 42 -4.39 6.28 -5.50
N TYR A 43 -5.00 7.44 -5.75
CA TYR A 43 -4.93 8.59 -4.86
C TYR A 43 -5.56 8.27 -3.49
N ASN A 44 -6.76 7.68 -3.49
CA ASN A 44 -7.47 7.35 -2.26
C ASN A 44 -6.73 6.28 -1.45
N THR A 45 -6.22 5.23 -2.09
CA THR A 45 -5.48 4.16 -1.40
C THR A 45 -4.11 4.61 -0.89
N MET A 46 -3.43 5.52 -1.59
CA MET A 46 -2.20 6.15 -1.09
C MET A 46 -2.49 7.10 0.09
N THR A 47 -3.60 7.85 0.02
CA THR A 47 -4.07 8.68 1.14
C THR A 47 -4.35 7.82 2.37
N GLU A 48 -5.07 6.72 2.20
CA GLU A 48 -5.34 5.73 3.26
C GLU A 48 -4.04 5.18 3.87
N ALA A 49 -3.05 4.84 3.04
CA ALA A 49 -1.75 4.37 3.53
C ALA A 49 -1.00 5.44 4.33
N THR A 50 -1.14 6.72 3.97
CA THR A 50 -0.59 7.85 4.72
C THR A 50 -1.27 7.98 6.08
N GLU A 51 -2.60 7.91 6.11
CA GLU A 51 -3.39 7.98 7.34
C GLU A 51 -3.03 6.83 8.29
N TYR A 52 -2.80 5.61 7.77
CA TYR A 52 -2.34 4.48 8.56
C TYR A 52 -0.95 4.68 9.13
N ALA A 53 -0.02 5.21 8.34
CA ALA A 53 1.30 5.54 8.84
C ALA A 53 1.24 6.63 9.93
N LEU A 54 0.38 7.65 9.78
CA LEU A 54 0.17 8.69 10.79
C LEU A 54 -0.47 8.13 12.05
N PHE A 55 -1.46 7.24 11.92
CA PHE A 55 -2.14 6.60 13.04
C PHE A 55 -1.18 5.78 13.90
N LEU A 56 -0.17 5.16 13.27
CA LEU A 56 0.88 4.40 13.95
C LEU A 56 2.08 5.26 14.37
N ASP A 57 2.00 6.59 14.24
CA ASP A 57 3.07 7.55 14.56
C ASP A 57 4.40 7.22 13.86
N LEU A 58 4.32 6.75 12.60
CA LEU A 58 5.50 6.43 11.81
C LEU A 58 6.09 7.71 11.21
N ASN A 59 7.41 7.74 11.08
CA ASN A 59 8.08 8.81 10.34
C ASN A 59 7.78 8.67 8.84
N ILE A 60 7.08 9.65 8.30
CA ILE A 60 6.60 9.65 6.92
C ILE A 60 7.47 10.57 6.06
N ARG A 61 8.00 10.01 4.98
CA ARG A 61 8.49 10.84 3.85
C ARG A 61 7.30 11.18 2.97
N ASP A 62 7.32 12.35 2.35
CA ASP A 62 6.29 12.79 1.40
C ASP A 62 5.91 11.64 0.45
N ILE A 63 4.62 11.28 0.46
CA ILE A 63 4.08 10.19 -0.34
C ILE A 63 4.27 10.45 -1.85
N GLN A 64 4.32 11.73 -2.25
CA GLN A 64 4.64 12.15 -3.61
C GLN A 64 6.12 12.04 -3.95
N CYS A 65 7.00 11.64 -3.03
CA CYS A 65 8.40 11.36 -3.31
C CYS A 65 8.71 9.85 -3.20
N PHE A 66 7.70 9.03 -2.94
CA PHE A 66 7.92 7.63 -2.61
C PHE A 66 8.20 6.78 -3.85
N ASN A 67 9.46 6.36 -4.00
CA ASN A 67 9.89 5.39 -5.01
C ASN A 67 10.63 4.22 -4.34
N VAL A 68 10.00 3.04 -4.42
CA VAL A 68 10.49 1.78 -3.86
C VAL A 68 11.85 1.38 -4.44
N GLU A 69 12.06 1.58 -5.74
CA GLU A 69 13.34 1.28 -6.40
C GLU A 69 14.43 2.18 -5.84
N THR A 70 14.19 3.49 -5.75
CA THR A 70 15.19 4.40 -5.18
C THR A 70 15.50 4.04 -3.72
N TRP A 71 14.53 3.55 -2.95
CA TRP A 71 14.77 3.04 -1.60
C TRP A 71 15.64 1.77 -1.59
N PHE A 72 15.41 0.86 -2.55
CA PHE A 72 16.24 -0.32 -2.80
C PHE A 72 17.62 -0.02 -3.42
N GLU A 73 17.80 1.11 -4.08
CA GLU A 73 19.10 1.54 -4.60
C GLU A 73 19.90 2.22 -3.51
N HIS A 74 19.33 3.22 -2.82
CA HIS A 74 20.03 4.00 -1.79
C HIS A 74 20.57 3.12 -0.66
N GLY A 75 19.78 2.16 -0.17
CA GLY A 75 20.28 1.24 0.87
C GLY A 75 21.34 0.26 0.35
N ALA A 76 21.41 -0.02 -0.96
CA ALA A 76 22.40 -0.93 -1.55
C ALA A 76 23.75 -0.20 -1.66
N ASP A 77 23.71 1.06 -2.08
CA ASP A 77 24.87 1.96 -2.11
C ASP A 77 25.42 2.20 -0.70
N LEU A 78 24.56 2.40 0.30
CA LEU A 78 24.95 2.52 1.71
C LEU A 78 25.57 1.22 2.26
N SER A 79 25.11 0.06 1.79
CA SER A 79 25.67 -1.24 2.17
C SER A 79 27.04 -1.48 1.52
N ALA A 80 27.17 -1.15 0.23
CA ALA A 80 28.42 -1.32 -0.53
C ALA A 80 29.52 -0.37 -0.03
N SER A 81 29.20 0.91 0.19
CA SER A 81 30.12 1.90 0.74
C SER A 81 30.61 1.53 2.14
N ALA A 82 29.73 1.00 3.00
CA ALA A 82 30.12 0.56 4.34
C ALA A 82 31.08 -0.64 4.34
N ILE A 83 30.92 -1.59 3.41
CA ILE A 83 31.86 -2.71 3.25
C ILE A 83 33.25 -2.20 2.84
N VAL A 84 33.31 -1.19 1.98
CA VAL A 84 34.57 -0.55 1.54
C VAL A 84 35.21 0.24 2.69
N GLU A 85 34.43 1.00 3.44
CA GLU A 85 34.89 1.82 4.57
C GLU A 85 35.37 0.96 5.76
N PHE A 86 34.64 -0.12 6.09
CA PHE A 86 34.98 -1.08 7.15
C PHE A 86 36.32 -1.78 6.88
N ARG A 87 36.66 -2.02 5.61
CA ARG A 87 37.97 -2.55 5.20
C ARG A 87 39.10 -1.53 5.31
N ARG A 88 38.78 -0.22 5.35
CA ARG A 88 39.76 0.87 5.32
C ARG A 88 40.13 1.42 6.70
N VAL A 89 39.22 1.46 7.66
CA VAL A 89 39.48 2.13 8.95
C VAL A 89 39.01 1.29 10.14
N SER A 90 39.92 0.90 11.01
CA SER A 90 39.69 0.16 12.27
C SER A 90 39.05 1.00 13.38
N GLY A 91 38.15 1.93 13.06
CA GLY A 91 37.63 2.92 14.01
C GLY A 91 36.24 3.40 13.64
N VAL A 92 35.24 2.53 13.75
CA VAL A 92 33.88 2.77 13.23
C VAL A 92 32.85 2.62 14.35
N ARG A 93 32.30 3.74 14.84
CA ARG A 93 31.05 3.72 15.62
C ARG A 93 29.89 4.42 14.91
N HIS A 94 30.13 5.51 14.18
CA HIS A 94 29.05 6.31 13.63
C HIS A 94 28.58 5.89 12.23
N ILE A 95 29.50 5.44 11.36
CA ILE A 95 29.16 4.95 10.00
C ILE A 95 28.48 3.58 10.08
N ALA A 96 28.88 2.74 11.05
CA ALA A 96 28.23 1.46 11.30
C ALA A 96 26.74 1.61 11.65
N SER A 97 26.33 2.68 12.33
CA SER A 97 24.95 2.84 12.80
C SER A 97 23.96 3.07 11.66
N LYS A 98 24.20 4.02 10.73
CA LYS A 98 23.28 4.28 9.61
C LYS A 98 23.19 3.10 8.64
N THR A 99 24.31 2.44 8.36
CA THR A 99 24.34 1.24 7.51
C THR A 99 23.62 0.08 8.17
N LEU A 100 23.82 -0.13 9.48
CA LEU A 100 23.14 -1.19 10.22
C LEU A 100 21.63 -0.97 10.23
N THR A 101 21.17 0.27 10.44
CA THR A 101 19.74 0.62 10.32
C THR A 101 19.21 0.27 8.93
N ALA A 102 19.90 0.66 7.85
CA ALA A 102 19.46 0.34 6.48
C ALA A 102 19.39 -1.18 6.19
N ILE A 103 20.35 -1.95 6.70
CA ILE A 103 20.37 -3.42 6.58
C ILE A 103 19.21 -4.05 7.36
N ILE A 104 18.97 -3.60 8.60
CA ILE A 104 17.88 -4.10 9.45
C ILE A 104 16.53 -3.78 8.84
N SER A 105 16.30 -2.55 8.37
CA SER A 105 15.05 -2.18 7.71
C SER A 105 14.79 -3.06 6.48
N ARG A 106 15.83 -3.38 5.70
CA ARG A 106 15.69 -4.27 4.54
C ARG A 106 15.34 -5.70 4.88
N SER A 107 15.97 -6.28 5.90
CA SER A 107 15.66 -7.65 6.31
C SER A 107 14.23 -7.76 6.85
N ARG A 108 13.68 -6.67 7.40
CA ARG A 108 12.31 -6.57 7.91
C ARG A 108 11.26 -6.31 6.82
N TYR A 109 11.63 -5.64 5.73
CA TYR A 109 10.68 -5.22 4.69
C TYR A 109 9.83 -6.36 4.13
N GLN A 110 10.45 -7.44 3.65
CA GLN A 110 9.71 -8.51 2.98
C GLN A 110 8.74 -9.25 3.94
N PRO A 111 9.14 -9.62 5.17
CA PRO A 111 8.20 -10.12 6.18
C PRO A 111 7.02 -9.18 6.47
N ILE A 112 7.29 -7.87 6.61
CA ILE A 112 6.25 -6.87 6.88
C ILE A 112 5.30 -6.75 5.67
N LEU A 113 5.83 -6.70 4.45
CA LEU A 113 5.01 -6.63 3.24
C LEU A 113 4.08 -7.83 3.13
N GLN A 114 4.56 -9.03 3.44
CA GLN A 114 3.74 -10.25 3.46
C GLN A 114 2.66 -10.19 4.55
N LEU A 115 2.97 -9.62 5.72
CA LEU A 115 2.01 -9.42 6.80
C LEU A 115 0.89 -8.46 6.37
N ILE A 116 1.24 -7.31 5.78
CA ILE A 116 0.27 -6.37 5.22
C ILE A 116 -0.56 -7.04 4.12
N PHE A 117 0.07 -7.79 3.23
CA PHE A 117 -0.61 -8.48 2.13
C PHE A 117 -1.66 -9.47 2.66
N SER A 118 -1.28 -10.33 3.60
CA SER A 118 -2.16 -11.34 4.21
C SER A 118 -3.27 -10.76 5.09
N SER A 119 -3.07 -9.57 5.64
CA SER A 119 -4.08 -8.89 6.49
C SER A 119 -5.26 -8.30 5.71
N ASN A 120 -5.19 -8.21 4.37
CA ASN A 120 -6.17 -7.51 3.53
C ASN A 120 -6.44 -6.06 3.99
N LEU A 121 -5.40 -5.37 4.50
CA LEU A 121 -5.54 -4.01 5.00
C LEU A 121 -6.01 -3.03 3.90
N PHE A 122 -5.60 -3.25 2.65
CA PHE A 122 -6.04 -2.50 1.49
C PHE A 122 -6.89 -3.40 0.58
N ASP A 123 -8.03 -2.88 0.10
CA ASP A 123 -9.01 -3.60 -0.73
C ASP A 123 -8.57 -3.69 -2.21
N LEU A 124 -7.32 -4.11 -2.44
CA LEU A 124 -6.70 -4.18 -3.76
C LEU A 124 -7.09 -5.43 -4.57
N ALA A 125 -7.92 -6.32 -4.00
CA ALA A 125 -8.27 -7.61 -4.61
C ALA A 125 -8.95 -7.48 -5.98
N THR A 126 -9.57 -6.33 -6.29
CA THR A 126 -10.32 -6.09 -7.53
C THR A 126 -9.47 -5.49 -8.66
N ARG A 127 -8.28 -4.94 -8.37
CA ARG A 127 -7.49 -4.17 -9.35
C ARG A 127 -6.16 -4.83 -9.74
N GLY A 128 -5.75 -5.93 -9.08
CA GLY A 128 -4.59 -6.73 -9.46
C GLY A 128 -3.25 -6.26 -8.87
N ALA A 129 -2.16 -6.96 -9.23
CA ALA A 129 -0.83 -6.82 -8.61
C ALA A 129 -0.14 -5.46 -8.89
N ALA A 130 -0.56 -4.74 -9.94
CA ALA A 130 0.00 -3.44 -10.33
C ALA A 130 -0.20 -2.35 -9.24
N TYR A 131 -1.16 -2.53 -8.34
CA TYR A 131 -1.52 -1.55 -7.31
C TYR A 131 -0.89 -1.84 -5.94
N ILE A 132 0.28 -2.47 -5.91
CA ILE A 132 0.95 -2.85 -4.65
C ILE A 132 1.56 -1.66 -3.89
N LYS A 133 1.65 -0.46 -4.50
CA LYS A 133 2.33 0.72 -3.94
C LYS A 133 1.90 1.13 -2.52
N PRO A 134 0.61 1.19 -2.17
CA PRO A 134 0.19 1.52 -0.80
C PRO A 134 0.75 0.54 0.24
N ARG A 135 0.82 -0.75 -0.12
CA ARG A 135 1.41 -1.80 0.74
C ARG A 135 2.91 -1.62 0.88
N GLN A 136 3.62 -1.34 -0.22
CA GLN A 136 5.06 -1.11 -0.20
C GLN A 136 5.43 0.13 0.61
N TYR A 137 4.62 1.19 0.48
CA TYR A 137 4.73 2.41 1.27
C TYR A 137 4.66 2.14 2.77
N LEU A 138 3.58 1.52 3.21
CA LEU A 138 3.41 1.21 4.62
C LEU A 138 4.46 0.23 5.14
N ALA A 139 4.85 -0.77 4.31
CA ALA A 139 5.89 -1.73 4.68
C ALA A 139 7.26 -1.07 4.90
N ILE A 140 7.64 -0.11 4.05
CA ILE A 140 8.89 0.64 4.21
C ILE A 140 8.82 1.53 5.45
N ALA A 141 7.73 2.26 5.68
CA ALA A 141 7.57 3.09 6.88
C ALA A 141 7.71 2.27 8.17
N LEU A 142 7.09 1.09 8.23
CA LEU A 142 7.21 0.18 9.37
C LEU A 142 8.63 -0.40 9.49
N ALA A 143 9.27 -0.72 8.36
CA ALA A 143 10.64 -1.23 8.33
C ALA A 143 11.67 -0.18 8.79
N GLU A 144 11.44 1.10 8.51
CA GLU A 144 12.28 2.22 8.97
C GLU A 144 11.98 2.65 10.42
N SER A 145 10.86 2.20 11.00
CA SER A 145 10.51 2.48 12.39
C SER A 145 11.30 1.65 13.40
N ASP A 146 11.32 2.13 14.65
CA ASP A 146 11.93 1.44 15.78
C ASP A 146 11.04 0.30 16.36
N LEU A 147 9.86 0.07 15.78
CA LEU A 147 8.93 -0.96 16.24
C LEU A 147 9.49 -2.36 15.96
N ASP A 148 9.35 -3.29 16.91
CA ASP A 148 9.62 -4.70 16.65
C ASP A 148 8.49 -5.39 15.86
N MET A 149 8.69 -6.65 15.46
CA MET A 149 7.70 -7.38 14.66
C MET A 149 6.39 -7.66 15.38
N ASP A 150 6.38 -7.75 16.71
CA ASP A 150 5.16 -7.98 17.49
C ASP A 150 4.37 -6.68 17.61
N GLN A 151 5.04 -5.56 17.87
CA GLN A 151 4.45 -4.23 17.83
C GLN A 151 3.87 -3.90 16.44
N ILE A 152 4.54 -4.32 15.36
CA ILE A 152 4.01 -4.17 13.99
C ILE A 152 2.73 -4.99 13.79
N ARG A 153 2.68 -6.24 14.28
CA ARG A 153 1.47 -7.08 14.18
C ARG A 153 0.30 -6.47 14.94
N ASP A 154 0.56 -5.97 16.13
CA ASP A 154 -0.44 -5.29 16.94
C ASP A 154 -0.91 -4.01 16.26
N GLY A 155 0.01 -3.23 15.70
CA GLY A 155 -0.29 -2.04 14.90
C GLY A 155 -1.19 -2.34 13.71
N ILE A 156 -0.87 -3.38 12.92
CA ILE A 156 -1.73 -3.81 11.80
C ILE A 156 -3.11 -4.25 12.28
N THR A 157 -3.19 -4.94 13.42
CA THR A 157 -4.48 -5.31 14.04
C THR A 157 -5.29 -4.08 14.44
N MET A 158 -4.63 -3.05 14.99
CA MET A 158 -5.29 -1.77 15.30
C MET A 158 -5.76 -1.06 14.03
N LEU A 159 -4.97 -1.07 12.96
CA LEU A 159 -5.37 -0.48 11.68
C LEU A 159 -6.59 -1.17 11.08
N LEU A 160 -6.71 -2.49 11.18
CA LEU A 160 -7.91 -3.21 10.75
C LEU A 160 -9.16 -2.78 11.54
N ARG A 161 -9.01 -2.56 12.85
CA ARG A 161 -10.10 -2.04 13.70
C ARG A 161 -10.45 -0.61 13.33
N PHE A 162 -9.45 0.24 13.11
CA PHE A 162 -9.62 1.62 12.69
C PHE A 162 -10.34 1.71 11.33
N LYS A 163 -9.93 0.90 10.35
CA LYS A 163 -10.61 0.73 9.06
C LYS A 163 -12.07 0.33 9.24
N SER A 164 -12.33 -0.69 10.07
CA SER A 164 -13.69 -1.16 10.36
C SER A 164 -14.56 -0.08 11.01
N ALA A 165 -14.00 0.68 11.96
CA ALA A 165 -14.70 1.78 12.62
C ALA A 165 -15.05 2.89 11.65
N ARG A 166 -14.12 3.30 10.76
CA ARG A 166 -14.39 4.29 9.72
C ARG A 166 -15.54 3.90 8.80
N TYR A 167 -15.64 2.62 8.41
CA TYR A 167 -16.78 2.17 7.60
C TYR A 167 -18.10 2.24 8.37
N MET A 168 -18.10 1.96 9.67
CA MET A 168 -19.29 2.10 10.49
C MET A 168 -19.71 3.57 10.61
N ASP A 169 -18.75 4.46 10.88
CA ASP A 169 -19.01 5.90 10.94
C ASP A 169 -19.56 6.44 9.61
N LEU A 170 -18.97 6.02 8.48
CA LEU A 170 -19.46 6.32 7.13
C LEU A 170 -20.88 5.80 6.91
N ALA A 171 -21.17 4.57 7.33
CA ALA A 171 -22.49 3.97 7.23
C ALA A 171 -23.55 4.68 8.10
N ASP A 172 -23.12 5.34 9.17
CA ASP A 172 -23.97 6.09 10.09
C ASP A 172 -24.15 7.57 9.70
N THR A 173 -23.54 8.01 8.59
CA THR A 173 -23.88 9.31 7.97
C THR A 173 -25.28 9.27 7.35
N ASP A 174 -25.90 10.43 7.10
CA ASP A 174 -27.24 10.48 6.46
C ASP A 174 -27.24 9.80 5.09
N HIS A 175 -26.20 10.04 4.29
CA HIS A 175 -26.03 9.39 3.00
C HIS A 175 -25.71 7.88 3.14
N GLY A 176 -24.88 7.51 4.12
CA GLY A 176 -24.60 6.10 4.43
C GLY A 176 -25.87 5.33 4.81
N ARG A 177 -26.75 5.94 5.61
CA ARG A 177 -28.07 5.39 5.96
C ARG A 177 -28.98 5.28 4.75
N GLU A 178 -28.99 6.28 3.87
CA GLU A 178 -29.76 6.25 2.63
C GLU A 178 -29.34 5.08 1.72
N VAL A 179 -28.03 4.93 1.49
CA VAL A 179 -27.47 3.83 0.69
C VAL A 179 -27.73 2.47 1.36
N ARG A 180 -27.54 2.36 2.67
CA ARG A 180 -27.79 1.14 3.45
C ARG A 180 -29.26 0.70 3.40
N ASN A 181 -30.17 1.66 3.35
CA ASN A 181 -31.61 1.43 3.27
C ASN A 181 -32.12 1.35 1.82
N ASN A 182 -31.25 1.57 0.82
CA ASN A 182 -31.61 1.41 -0.58
C ASN A 182 -31.99 -0.04 -0.87
N ARG A 183 -33.15 -0.23 -1.50
CA ARG A 183 -33.76 -1.54 -1.71
C ARG A 183 -32.90 -2.47 -2.57
N GLU A 184 -32.19 -1.93 -3.56
CA GLU A 184 -31.30 -2.72 -4.42
C GLU A 184 -30.04 -3.16 -3.68
N VAL A 185 -29.49 -2.28 -2.83
CA VAL A 185 -28.32 -2.58 -1.99
C VAL A 185 -28.67 -3.68 -0.97
N VAL A 186 -29.82 -3.57 -0.30
CA VAL A 186 -30.32 -4.60 0.62
C VAL A 186 -30.50 -5.94 -0.12
N ARG A 187 -31.12 -5.92 -1.30
CA ARG A 187 -31.33 -7.13 -2.11
C ARG A 187 -30.01 -7.82 -2.47
N HIS A 188 -29.02 -7.06 -2.93
CA HIS A 188 -27.70 -7.60 -3.26
C HIS A 188 -26.97 -8.16 -2.04
N ARG A 189 -27.03 -7.45 -0.90
CA ARG A 189 -26.45 -7.93 0.36
C ARG A 189 -27.07 -9.26 0.81
N ASP A 190 -28.39 -9.38 0.73
CA ASP A 190 -29.09 -10.59 1.16
C ASP A 190 -28.81 -11.79 0.22
N ILE A 191 -28.69 -11.54 -1.09
CA ILE A 191 -28.25 -12.55 -2.08
C ILE A 191 -26.83 -13.03 -1.77
N PHE A 192 -25.92 -12.09 -1.49
CA PHE A 192 -24.53 -12.42 -1.16
C PHE A 192 -24.44 -13.28 0.10
N HIS A 193 -25.11 -12.89 1.21
CA HIS A 193 -25.14 -13.68 2.43
C HIS A 193 -25.71 -15.09 2.21
N THR A 194 -26.83 -15.19 1.48
CA THR A 194 -27.44 -16.47 1.12
C THR A 194 -26.46 -17.36 0.34
N THR A 195 -25.67 -16.76 -0.56
CA THR A 195 -24.69 -17.49 -1.38
C THR A 195 -23.51 -17.98 -0.53
N ILE A 196 -22.98 -17.14 0.36
CA ILE A 196 -21.90 -17.49 1.28
C ILE A 196 -22.33 -18.60 2.25
N GLU A 197 -23.54 -18.53 2.82
CA GLU A 197 -24.07 -19.58 3.70
C GLU A 197 -24.19 -20.93 2.99
N LYS A 198 -24.68 -20.93 1.74
CA LYS A 198 -24.76 -22.14 0.91
C LYS A 198 -23.39 -22.74 0.63
N LEU A 199 -22.37 -21.90 0.41
CA LEU A 199 -20.99 -22.35 0.19
C LEU A 199 -20.39 -22.93 1.47
N ARG A 200 -20.58 -22.27 2.62
CA ARG A 200 -20.08 -22.74 3.91
C ARG A 200 -20.70 -24.08 4.33
N ASN A 201 -21.96 -24.33 3.99
CA ASN A 201 -22.63 -25.62 4.28
C ASN A 201 -22.21 -26.76 3.33
N ARG A 202 -21.40 -26.47 2.29
CA ARG A 202 -20.91 -27.44 1.31
C ARG A 202 -19.43 -27.80 1.49
N LEU A 203 -18.73 -27.10 2.38
CA LEU A 203 -17.33 -27.31 2.74
C LEU A 203 -17.27 -27.96 4.13
#